data_AF-A0A950D5H6-F1
#
_entry.id   AF-A0A950D5H6-F1
#
_cell.length_a   1.000
_cell.length_b   1.000
_cell.length_c   1.000
_cell.angle_alpha   90.00
_cell.angle_beta   90.00
_cell.angle_gamma   90.00
#
_symmetry.space_group_name_H-M   'P 1'
#
loop_
_entity.id
_entity.type
_entity.pdbx_description
1 polymer ?
#
loop_
_entity_poly.entity_id
_entity_poly.type
_entity_poly.pdbx_seq_one_letter_code
_entity_poly.pdbx_strand_id
1 'polypeptide(L)'
;MPSTTKLSRRVATTLFLAVLFAANTVFGGGPYPAKVLARQVAVQLPKAAGQNVFFEGEQGTATTKQNLDSQGVILKGYDVVAFYKERKAVKGSSDLSATYQSATYLFTSAANKAEFEKDPAKYAPQYGAFCAYGVTLGVLADPEVPDAFMVYKGKLYVCGNQGALKDFKKDIDGNIDKANVNWRQLASQ
;
A
#
# COMPACT_ATOMS: atom_id res chain seq x y z
N MET A 1 -15.64 -17.43 -84.27
CA MET A 1 -16.96 -17.65 -83.64
C MET A 1 -16.74 -18.17 -82.23
N PRO A 2 -17.59 -17.75 -81.26
CA PRO A 2 -17.29 -17.57 -79.82
C PRO A 2 -17.44 -18.89 -79.02
N SER A 3 -17.19 -19.04 -77.70
CA SER A 3 -17.58 -18.20 -76.56
C SER A 3 -17.04 -18.78 -75.21
N THR A 4 -16.54 -17.90 -74.33
CA THR A 4 -16.74 -17.77 -72.85
C THR A 4 -16.45 -18.97 -71.90
N THR A 5 -15.78 -18.84 -70.74
CA THR A 5 -16.22 -18.05 -69.56
C THR A 5 -15.18 -18.08 -68.40
N LYS A 6 -14.88 -16.88 -67.83
CA LYS A 6 -14.55 -16.41 -66.43
C LYS A 6 -13.91 -17.36 -65.39
N LEU A 7 -13.09 -16.93 -64.40
CA LEU A 7 -13.27 -15.88 -63.37
C LEU A 7 -11.98 -15.78 -62.49
N SER A 8 -11.21 -14.69 -62.51
CA SER A 8 -11.04 -13.63 -61.47
C SER A 8 -10.90 -14.01 -59.98
N ARG A 9 -9.79 -13.56 -59.33
CA ARG A 9 -9.65 -12.69 -58.11
C ARG A 9 -8.30 -12.95 -57.39
N ARG A 10 -7.35 -12.00 -57.32
CA ARG A 10 -7.19 -10.76 -56.52
C ARG A 10 -6.43 -10.96 -55.19
N VAL A 11 -5.36 -10.17 -55.09
CA VAL A 11 -4.38 -9.96 -54.02
C VAL A 11 -5.00 -9.26 -52.80
N ALA A 12 -4.58 -9.63 -51.59
CA ALA A 12 -4.93 -8.94 -50.34
C ALA A 12 -3.66 -8.47 -49.60
N THR A 13 -3.45 -7.16 -49.61
CA THR A 13 -2.47 -6.41 -48.81
C THR A 13 -3.13 -6.02 -47.49
N THR A 14 -2.53 -6.36 -46.35
CA THR A 14 -3.08 -6.05 -45.02
C THR A 14 -2.50 -4.74 -44.50
N LEU A 15 -3.38 -3.77 -44.22
CA LEU A 15 -3.10 -2.45 -43.66
C LEU A 15 -3.23 -2.53 -42.13
N PHE A 16 -2.24 -2.02 -41.37
CA PHE A 16 -2.33 -1.87 -39.91
C PHE A 16 -3.06 -0.56 -39.56
N LEU A 17 -4.17 -0.66 -38.81
CA LEU A 17 -4.91 0.47 -38.24
C LEU A 17 -4.31 0.85 -36.87
N ALA A 18 -3.98 2.12 -36.68
CA ALA A 18 -3.66 2.71 -35.38
C ALA A 18 -4.95 3.15 -34.67
N VAL A 19 -5.12 2.75 -33.41
CA VAL A 19 -6.26 3.17 -32.56
C VAL A 19 -5.84 4.39 -31.73
N LEU A 20 -6.49 5.52 -32.01
CA LEU A 20 -6.47 6.73 -31.18
C LEU A 20 -7.41 6.55 -29.99
N PHE A 21 -6.89 6.72 -28.77
CA PHE A 21 -7.72 6.91 -27.57
C PHE A 21 -7.84 8.41 -27.27
N ALA A 22 -9.06 8.92 -27.37
CA ALA A 22 -9.43 10.26 -26.93
C ALA A 22 -9.60 10.30 -25.40
N ALA A 23 -9.00 11.30 -24.75
CA ALA A 23 -9.23 11.60 -23.34
C ALA A 23 -10.47 12.50 -23.20
N ASN A 24 -11.45 12.06 -22.40
CA ASN A 24 -12.58 12.89 -21.99
C ASN A 24 -12.29 13.55 -20.63
N THR A 25 -12.46 14.87 -20.59
CA THR A 25 -12.48 15.68 -19.36
C THR A 25 -13.91 16.08 -19.07
N VAL A 26 -14.40 15.85 -17.83
CA VAL A 26 -15.52 16.63 -17.26
C VAL A 26 -15.25 16.91 -15.78
N PHE A 27 -15.49 18.17 -15.40
CA PHE A 27 -15.28 18.83 -14.12
C PHE A 27 -16.47 18.70 -13.14
N GLY A 28 -16.18 18.81 -11.85
CA GLY A 28 -17.10 19.20 -10.76
C GLY A 28 -16.43 18.85 -9.42
N GLY A 29 -16.16 19.73 -8.45
CA GLY A 29 -16.79 20.99 -8.07
C GLY A 29 -17.06 20.92 -6.56
N GLY A 30 -16.01 20.79 -5.73
CA GLY A 30 -16.07 20.77 -4.26
C GLY A 30 -15.22 21.90 -3.65
N PRO A 31 -15.47 22.31 -2.39
CA PRO A 31 -15.10 23.62 -1.85
C PRO A 31 -13.64 23.75 -1.39
N TYR A 32 -12.69 23.09 -2.06
CA TYR A 32 -11.27 23.22 -1.73
C TYR A 32 -10.47 23.58 -2.99
N PRO A 33 -9.71 24.69 -2.99
CA PRO A 33 -9.01 25.14 -4.18
C PRO A 33 -7.90 24.16 -4.57
N ALA A 34 -8.02 23.56 -5.74
CA ALA A 34 -6.96 22.81 -6.38
C ALA A 34 -5.85 23.77 -6.86
N LYS A 35 -4.70 23.76 -6.19
CA LYS A 35 -3.43 24.25 -6.77
C LYS A 35 -2.36 23.19 -6.56
N VAL A 36 -2.23 22.29 -7.53
CA VAL A 36 -1.02 21.48 -7.71
C VAL A 36 -0.34 22.03 -8.95
N LEU A 37 0.71 22.82 -8.76
CA LEU A 37 1.64 23.21 -9.82
C LEU A 37 2.44 21.96 -10.19
N ALA A 38 2.03 21.29 -11.27
CA ALA A 38 2.82 20.25 -11.89
C ALA A 38 4.10 20.88 -12.49
N ARG A 39 5.24 20.70 -11.82
CA ARG A 39 6.55 21.07 -12.37
C ARG A 39 6.99 19.95 -13.31
N GLN A 40 6.89 20.17 -14.62
CA GLN A 40 7.48 19.28 -15.62
C GLN A 40 9.00 19.31 -15.49
N VAL A 41 9.62 18.20 -15.11
CA VAL A 41 11.07 17.99 -15.26
C VAL A 41 11.28 17.36 -16.63
N ALA A 42 11.77 18.15 -17.58
CA ALA A 42 12.26 17.64 -18.86
C ALA A 42 13.62 16.96 -18.63
N VAL A 43 13.66 15.64 -18.69
CA VAL A 43 14.90 14.86 -18.68
C VAL A 43 15.41 14.77 -20.11
N GLN A 44 16.46 15.52 -20.42
CA GLN A 44 17.19 15.41 -21.68
C GLN A 44 18.09 14.17 -21.63
N LEU A 45 17.88 13.19 -22.50
CA LEU A 45 18.75 12.01 -22.64
C LEU A 45 20.05 12.38 -23.38
N PRO A 46 21.26 12.06 -22.86
CA PRO A 46 22.46 12.09 -23.68
C PRO A 46 22.54 10.84 -24.57
N LYS A 47 22.88 11.06 -25.84
CA LYS A 47 23.23 10.01 -26.81
C LYS A 47 24.73 9.77 -26.71
N ALA A 48 25.16 8.66 -26.13
CA ALA A 48 26.54 8.21 -26.20
C ALA A 48 26.62 6.69 -26.20
N ALA A 49 27.58 6.20 -26.99
CA ALA A 49 27.73 4.82 -27.41
C ALA A 49 28.36 3.92 -26.34
N GLY A 50 27.94 2.66 -26.37
CA GLY A 50 28.58 1.46 -25.81
C GLY A 50 29.60 1.65 -24.69
N GLN A 51 29.15 1.51 -23.46
CA GLN A 51 29.89 0.94 -22.32
C GLN A 51 28.84 0.56 -21.25
N ASN A 52 28.97 -0.63 -20.67
CA ASN A 52 28.04 -1.13 -19.66
C ASN A 52 28.12 -0.26 -18.41
N VAL A 53 27.19 0.68 -18.28
CA VAL A 53 26.95 1.43 -17.05
C VAL A 53 26.15 0.54 -16.10
N PHE A 54 26.82 0.03 -15.07
CA PHE A 54 26.16 -0.53 -13.90
C PHE A 54 25.47 0.63 -13.18
N PHE A 55 24.15 0.72 -13.32
CA PHE A 55 23.35 1.55 -12.44
C PHE A 55 23.24 0.77 -11.11
N GLU A 56 24.05 1.14 -10.12
CA GLU A 56 23.64 0.99 -8.72
C GLU A 56 22.42 1.91 -8.55
N GLY A 57 21.25 1.36 -8.91
CA GLY A 57 20.00 1.97 -8.52
C GLY A 57 19.96 1.93 -7.00
N GLU A 58 20.17 3.09 -6.36
CA GLU A 58 19.59 3.30 -5.04
C GLU A 58 18.09 3.08 -5.20
N GLN A 59 17.65 1.87 -4.85
CA GLN A 59 16.25 1.53 -4.71
C GLN A 59 15.73 2.44 -3.61
N GLY A 60 15.18 3.59 -4.00
CA GLY A 60 14.41 4.43 -3.09
C GLY A 60 13.32 3.55 -2.51
N THR A 61 13.51 3.09 -1.28
CA THR A 61 12.50 2.33 -0.55
C THR A 61 11.27 3.22 -0.49
N ALA A 62 10.19 2.85 -1.18
CA ALA A 62 8.92 3.54 -1.04
C ALA A 62 8.50 3.40 0.43
N THR A 63 8.81 4.42 1.24
CA THR A 63 8.49 4.45 2.66
C THR A 63 6.98 4.42 2.79
N THR A 64 6.45 3.28 3.21
CA THR A 64 5.03 3.14 3.47
C THR A 64 4.70 3.96 4.71
N LYS A 65 3.65 4.79 4.66
CA LYS A 65 3.25 5.61 5.80
C LYS A 65 2.95 4.73 7.02
N GLN A 66 3.55 5.08 8.16
CA GLN A 66 3.38 4.34 9.42
C GLN A 66 3.04 5.30 10.57
N ASN A 67 2.28 4.79 11.52
CA ASN A 67 1.94 5.47 12.76
C ASN A 67 3.02 5.20 13.80
N LEU A 68 3.96 6.13 13.91
CA LEU A 68 5.12 6.05 14.79
C LEU A 68 5.01 7.11 15.88
N ASP A 69 5.50 6.78 17.08
CA ASP A 69 5.69 7.78 18.13
C ASP A 69 6.91 8.68 17.83
N SER A 70 7.20 9.61 18.75
CA SER A 70 8.32 10.55 18.60
C SER A 70 9.69 9.87 18.58
N GLN A 71 9.79 8.58 18.93
CA GLN A 71 11.01 7.79 18.90
C GLN A 71 11.05 6.82 17.71
N GLY A 72 10.07 6.89 16.79
CA GLY A 72 9.98 5.99 15.64
C GLY A 72 9.43 4.61 15.98
N VAL A 73 8.84 4.41 17.17
CA VAL A 73 8.30 3.12 17.61
C VAL A 73 6.86 2.96 17.13
N ILE A 74 6.56 1.81 16.51
CA ILE A 74 5.22 1.49 16.03
C ILE A 74 4.35 0.85 17.11
N LEU A 75 3.03 0.97 16.97
CA LEU A 75 2.04 0.35 17.86
C LEU A 75 2.28 0.68 19.33
N LYS A 76 2.88 1.83 19.62
CA LYS A 76 3.24 2.23 20.99
C LYS A 76 4.11 1.16 21.68
N GLY A 77 4.93 0.39 20.95
CA GLY A 77 5.87 -0.59 21.51
C GLY A 77 5.24 -1.90 22.00
N TYR A 78 4.04 -2.25 21.55
CA TYR A 78 3.48 -3.58 21.80
C TYR A 78 4.02 -4.61 20.79
N ASP A 79 4.28 -5.82 21.26
CA ASP A 79 4.87 -6.90 20.48
C ASP A 79 3.88 -7.43 19.42
N VAL A 80 4.21 -7.18 18.15
CA VAL A 80 3.43 -7.63 17.00
C VAL A 80 3.23 -9.14 16.95
N VAL A 81 4.23 -9.92 17.34
CA VAL A 81 4.18 -11.39 17.32
C VAL A 81 3.27 -11.92 18.43
N ALA A 82 3.23 -11.25 19.58
CA ALA A 82 2.33 -11.60 20.68
C ALA A 82 0.84 -11.47 20.30
N PHE A 83 0.45 -10.51 19.45
CA PHE A 83 -0.93 -10.41 18.94
C PHE A 83 -1.37 -11.65 18.16
N TYR A 84 -0.44 -12.31 17.46
CA TYR A 84 -0.73 -13.53 16.70
C TYR A 84 -0.73 -14.77 17.58
N LYS A 85 0.31 -14.95 18.41
CA LYS A 85 0.52 -16.17 19.21
C LYS A 85 -0.32 -16.22 20.47
N GLU A 86 -0.33 -15.11 21.21
CA GLU A 86 -0.93 -15.04 22.55
C GLU A 86 -2.32 -14.42 22.53
N ARG A 87 -2.73 -13.82 21.40
CA ARG A 87 -3.98 -13.05 21.28
C ARG A 87 -4.10 -11.97 22.36
N LYS A 88 -2.95 -11.40 22.73
CA LYS A 88 -2.81 -10.37 23.74
C LYS A 88 -1.85 -9.30 23.25
N ALA A 89 -2.11 -8.06 23.61
CA ALA A 89 -1.11 -7.02 23.47
C ALA A 89 -0.21 -7.07 24.70
N VAL A 90 1.06 -7.39 24.48
CA VAL A 90 2.07 -7.42 25.53
C VAL A 90 3.15 -6.40 25.16
N LYS A 91 3.52 -5.57 26.11
CA LYS A 91 4.51 -4.50 25.89
C LYS A 91 5.90 -5.11 25.69
N GLY A 92 6.57 -4.75 24.60
CA GLY A 92 7.94 -5.17 24.34
C GLY A 92 8.97 -4.33 25.10
N SER A 93 10.23 -4.78 25.09
CA SER A 93 11.37 -4.03 25.63
C SER A 93 12.16 -3.34 24.51
N SER A 94 12.74 -2.17 24.80
CA SER A 94 13.69 -1.48 23.91
C SER A 94 14.94 -2.32 23.62
N ASP A 95 15.34 -3.16 24.57
CA ASP A 95 16.50 -4.06 24.44
C ASP A 95 16.29 -5.15 23.40
N LEU A 96 15.02 -5.44 23.09
CA LEU A 96 14.61 -6.44 22.11
C LEU A 96 13.86 -5.72 21.00
N SER A 97 14.60 -5.07 20.10
CA SER A 97 14.03 -4.29 19.00
C SER A 97 14.53 -4.72 17.63
N ALA A 98 13.70 -4.51 16.60
CA ALA A 98 14.08 -4.69 15.20
C ALA A 98 13.44 -3.59 14.34
N THR A 99 14.07 -3.25 13.22
CA THR A 99 13.59 -2.21 12.32
C THR A 99 13.03 -2.79 11.03
N TYR A 100 11.86 -2.33 10.62
CA TYR A 100 11.26 -2.71 9.33
C TYR A 100 10.42 -1.55 8.77
N GLN A 101 10.60 -1.21 7.49
CA GLN A 101 9.93 -0.07 6.82
C GLN A 101 10.02 1.24 7.62
N SER A 102 11.21 1.54 8.15
CA SER A 102 11.49 2.73 8.97
C SER A 102 10.75 2.80 10.32
N ALA A 103 10.11 1.72 10.76
CA ALA A 103 9.58 1.58 12.11
C ALA A 103 10.45 0.71 13.00
N THR A 104 10.52 1.09 14.27
CA THR A 104 11.09 0.28 15.35
C THR A 104 9.98 -0.56 15.98
N TYR A 105 10.15 -1.88 15.94
CA TYR A 105 9.31 -2.87 16.60
C TYR A 105 9.97 -3.33 17.89
N LEU A 106 9.20 -3.47 18.96
CA LEU A 106 9.68 -3.97 20.26
C LEU A 106 9.08 -5.35 20.55
N PHE A 107 9.86 -6.22 21.19
CA PHE A 107 9.47 -7.61 21.46
C PHE A 107 9.56 -7.95 22.93
N THR A 108 8.72 -8.90 23.37
CA THR A 108 8.73 -9.41 24.74
C THR A 108 9.82 -10.47 24.96
N SER A 109 10.31 -11.09 23.89
CA SER A 109 11.31 -12.15 23.96
C SER A 109 12.20 -12.17 22.71
N ALA A 110 13.43 -12.68 22.87
CA ALA A 110 14.34 -12.91 21.75
C ALA A 110 13.76 -13.88 20.71
N ALA A 111 12.92 -14.83 21.15
CA ALA A 111 12.22 -15.75 20.26
C ALA A 111 11.20 -15.03 19.36
N ASN A 112 10.41 -14.09 19.91
CA ASN A 112 9.47 -13.30 19.12
C ASN A 112 10.20 -12.38 18.13
N LYS A 113 11.29 -11.71 18.57
CA LYS A 113 12.15 -10.92 17.68
C LYS A 113 12.66 -11.76 16.51
N ALA A 114 13.23 -12.94 16.79
CA ALA A 114 13.74 -13.83 15.76
C ALA A 114 12.64 -14.37 14.83
N GLU A 115 11.40 -14.51 15.32
CA GLU A 115 10.26 -14.90 14.49
C GLU A 115 9.82 -13.76 13.57
N PHE A 116 9.81 -12.52 14.06
CA PHE A 116 9.55 -11.33 13.26
C PHE A 116 10.61 -11.14 12.17
N GLU A 117 11.89 -11.27 12.51
CA GLU A 117 13.00 -11.05 11.57
C GLU A 117 13.00 -12.04 10.40
N LYS A 118 12.38 -13.22 10.55
CA LYS A 118 12.23 -14.21 9.46
C LYS A 118 11.25 -13.76 8.39
N ASP A 119 10.16 -13.10 8.79
CA ASP A 119 9.12 -12.62 7.88
C ASP A 119 8.42 -11.38 8.45
N PRO A 120 9.08 -10.20 8.41
CA PRO A 120 8.52 -8.98 9.00
C PRO A 120 7.19 -8.57 8.37
N ALA A 121 7.04 -8.84 7.06
CA ALA A 121 5.86 -8.46 6.28
C ALA A 121 4.59 -9.17 6.78
N LYS A 122 4.70 -10.40 7.27
CA LYS A 122 3.59 -11.15 7.88
C LYS A 122 3.08 -10.52 9.16
N TYR A 123 3.97 -9.99 9.99
CA TYR A 123 3.62 -9.46 11.31
C TYR A 123 3.28 -7.97 11.28
N ALA A 124 3.67 -7.26 10.23
CA ALA A 124 3.38 -5.84 10.05
C ALA A 124 1.86 -5.56 10.10
N PRO A 125 1.43 -4.56 10.89
CA PRO A 125 0.02 -4.18 10.98
C PRO A 125 -0.47 -3.57 9.66
N GLN A 126 -1.73 -3.83 9.33
CA GLN A 126 -2.36 -3.18 8.18
C GLN A 126 -2.51 -1.68 8.42
N TYR A 127 -2.50 -0.94 7.31
CA TYR A 127 -2.67 0.51 7.30
C TYR A 127 -1.67 1.24 8.20
N GLY A 128 -0.43 0.75 8.25
CA GLY A 128 0.65 1.39 9.01
C GLY A 128 0.37 1.53 10.49
N ALA A 129 -0.42 0.64 11.10
CA ALA A 129 -0.88 0.76 12.49
C ALA A 129 -1.82 1.93 12.80
N PHE A 130 -2.43 2.57 11.80
CA PHE A 130 -3.59 3.44 12.04
C PHE A 130 -4.85 2.61 12.30
N CYS A 131 -5.84 3.24 12.95
CA CYS A 131 -7.15 2.64 13.18
C CYS A 131 -7.78 2.19 11.84
N ALA A 132 -7.93 0.87 11.65
CA ALA A 132 -8.49 0.29 10.45
C ALA A 132 -9.90 0.83 10.16
N TYR A 133 -10.73 0.99 11.18
CA TYR A 133 -12.05 1.61 11.01
C TYR A 133 -11.97 3.09 10.61
N GLY A 134 -11.04 3.85 11.19
CA GLY A 134 -10.78 5.24 10.79
C GLY A 134 -10.43 5.33 9.31
N VAL A 135 -9.61 4.40 8.81
CA VAL A 135 -9.27 4.32 7.38
C VAL A 135 -10.51 4.06 6.52
N THR A 136 -11.49 3.25 6.97
CA THR A 136 -12.78 3.11 6.25
C THR A 136 -13.55 4.42 6.12
N LEU A 137 -13.37 5.34 7.07
CA LEU A 137 -14.00 6.66 7.12
C LEU A 137 -13.13 7.74 6.44
N GLY A 138 -11.99 7.37 5.86
CA GLY A 138 -11.10 8.31 5.18
C GLY A 138 -10.23 9.14 6.11
N VAL A 139 -10.01 8.70 7.36
CA VAL A 139 -9.20 9.41 8.35
C VAL A 139 -8.09 8.53 8.91
N LEU A 140 -6.97 9.16 9.28
CA LEU A 140 -5.90 8.52 10.03
C LEU A 140 -6.10 8.82 11.51
N ALA A 141 -6.58 7.83 12.26
CA ALA A 141 -6.76 7.92 13.69
C ALA A 141 -5.79 7.00 14.41
N ASP A 142 -5.26 7.47 15.54
CA ASP A 142 -4.37 6.68 16.39
C ASP A 142 -5.13 5.52 17.05
N PRO A 143 -4.55 4.31 17.12
CA PRO A 143 -5.15 3.20 17.83
C PRO A 143 -4.98 3.36 19.35
N GLU A 144 -6.03 3.05 20.12
CA GLU A 144 -5.90 2.71 21.53
C GLU A 144 -5.51 1.22 21.63
N VAL A 145 -4.22 0.95 21.44
CA VAL A 145 -3.60 -0.33 21.84
C VAL A 145 -3.63 -0.35 23.39
N PRO A 146 -4.15 -1.39 24.07
CA PRO A 146 -3.93 -2.81 23.77
C PRO A 146 -5.10 -3.64 23.26
N ASP A 147 -6.36 -3.28 23.52
CA ASP A 147 -7.45 -4.25 23.43
C ASP A 147 -8.23 -4.17 22.11
N ALA A 148 -8.11 -3.08 21.37
CA ALA A 148 -8.88 -2.81 20.17
C ALA A 148 -8.19 -3.37 18.91
N PHE A 149 -7.94 -4.68 18.84
CA PHE A 149 -7.34 -5.31 17.67
C PHE A 149 -8.07 -6.59 17.22
N MET A 150 -7.74 -7.03 16.01
CA MET A 150 -8.09 -8.35 15.50
C MET A 150 -7.06 -8.84 14.49
N VAL A 151 -6.91 -10.15 14.41
CA VAL A 151 -6.19 -10.79 13.31
C VAL A 151 -7.21 -11.51 12.44
N TYR A 152 -7.22 -11.20 11.15
CA TYR A 152 -8.15 -11.78 10.20
C TYR A 152 -7.43 -12.06 8.87
N LYS A 153 -7.65 -13.26 8.31
CA LYS A 153 -6.95 -13.74 7.09
C LYS A 153 -5.43 -13.52 7.14
N GLY A 154 -4.83 -13.79 8.31
CA GLY A 154 -3.38 -13.67 8.53
C GLY A 154 -2.85 -12.25 8.67
N LYS A 155 -3.72 -11.23 8.76
CA LYS A 155 -3.33 -9.82 8.86
C LYS A 155 -3.80 -9.20 10.17
N LEU A 156 -2.95 -8.38 10.79
CA LEU A 156 -3.25 -7.64 12.01
C LEU A 156 -3.93 -6.30 11.69
N TYR A 157 -5.08 -6.06 12.30
CA TYR A 157 -5.83 -4.82 12.24
C TYR A 157 -5.97 -4.26 13.65
N VAL A 158 -5.64 -2.98 13.82
CA VAL A 158 -5.82 -2.25 15.08
C VAL A 158 -6.87 -1.18 14.90
N CYS A 159 -7.55 -0.81 15.98
CA CYS A 159 -8.63 0.18 16.00
C CYS A 159 -8.41 1.20 17.11
N GLY A 160 -9.07 2.34 16.95
CA GLY A 160 -9.02 3.48 17.88
C GLY A 160 -9.57 3.15 19.26
N ASN A 161 -10.53 2.22 19.36
CA ASN A 161 -11.14 1.76 20.61
C ASN A 161 -12.03 0.52 20.32
N GLN A 162 -12.63 -0.04 21.36
CA GLN A 162 -13.55 -1.18 21.24
C GLN A 162 -14.80 -0.90 20.38
N GLY A 163 -15.31 0.33 20.39
CA GLY A 163 -16.45 0.74 19.56
C GLY A 163 -16.12 0.67 18.07
N ALA A 164 -14.98 1.26 17.68
CA ALA A 164 -14.45 1.19 16.33
C ALA A 164 -14.16 -0.26 15.90
N LEU A 165 -13.61 -1.09 16.80
CA LEU A 165 -13.41 -2.51 16.51
C LEU A 165 -14.74 -3.24 16.30
N LYS A 166 -15.76 -2.95 17.12
CA LYS A 166 -17.10 -3.51 16.96
C LYS A 166 -17.72 -3.11 15.63
N ASP A 167 -17.61 -1.84 15.25
CA ASP A 167 -18.13 -1.35 13.97
C ASP A 167 -17.38 -1.94 12.77
N PHE A 168 -16.06 -2.06 12.86
CA PHE A 168 -15.24 -2.73 11.85
C PHE A 168 -15.67 -4.19 11.67
N LYS A 169 -16.00 -4.89 12.77
CA LYS A 169 -16.45 -6.28 12.77
C LYS A 169 -17.86 -6.52 12.22
N LYS A 170 -18.69 -5.48 12.03
CA LYS A 170 -20.05 -5.63 11.46
C LYS A 170 -20.03 -6.12 10.01
N ASP A 171 -19.01 -5.74 9.26
CA ASP A 171 -18.78 -6.14 7.87
C ASP A 171 -17.27 -6.14 7.60
N ILE A 172 -16.59 -7.18 8.08
CA ILE A 172 -15.12 -7.23 8.07
C ILE A 172 -14.58 -7.09 6.63
N ASP A 173 -15.10 -7.88 5.70
CA ASP A 173 -14.60 -7.90 4.32
C ASP A 173 -14.96 -6.59 3.59
N GLY A 174 -16.20 -6.09 3.70
CA GLY A 174 -16.60 -4.82 3.08
C GLY A 174 -15.88 -3.61 3.67
N ASN A 175 -15.54 -3.63 4.97
CA ASN A 175 -14.73 -2.60 5.60
C ASN A 175 -13.27 -2.68 5.15
N ILE A 176 -12.70 -3.87 4.99
CA ILE A 176 -11.35 -4.03 4.43
C ILE A 176 -11.30 -3.46 3.01
N ASP A 177 -12.28 -3.75 2.17
CA ASP A 177 -12.33 -3.23 0.79
C ASP A 177 -12.38 -1.70 0.77
N LYS A 178 -13.25 -1.09 1.59
CA LYS A 178 -13.33 0.37 1.75
C LYS A 178 -12.01 0.95 2.26
N ALA A 179 -11.43 0.36 3.30
CA ALA A 179 -10.16 0.82 3.85
C ALA A 179 -9.02 0.71 2.83
N ASN A 180 -8.96 -0.35 2.02
CA ASN A 180 -7.97 -0.51 0.96
C ASN A 180 -8.10 0.61 -0.10
N VAL A 181 -9.33 0.98 -0.48
CA VAL A 181 -9.56 2.09 -1.40
C VAL A 181 -9.04 3.40 -0.81
N ASN A 182 -9.43 3.72 0.42
CA ASN A 182 -9.05 4.97 1.09
C ASN A 182 -7.55 5.04 1.39
N TRP A 183 -6.93 3.91 1.76
CA TRP A 183 -5.52 3.83 2.11
C TRP A 183 -4.60 4.31 0.97
N ARG A 184 -4.98 4.05 -0.30
CA ARG A 184 -4.22 4.53 -1.47
C ARG A 184 -4.05 6.05 -1.50
N GLN A 185 -4.98 6.80 -0.92
CA GLN A 185 -4.91 8.25 -0.83
C GLN A 185 -4.29 8.71 0.50
N LEU A 186 -4.57 8.01 1.60
CA LEU A 186 -4.10 8.40 2.92
C LEU A 186 -2.61 8.12 3.14
N ALA A 187 -2.08 7.08 2.50
CA ALA A 187 -0.67 6.69 2.61
C ALA A 187 0.29 7.63 1.86
N SER A 188 -0.22 8.46 0.94
CA SER A 188 0.58 9.44 0.18
C SER A 188 0.54 10.85 0.76
N GLN A 189 -0.26 11.08 1.81
CA GLN A 189 -0.33 12.35 2.53
C GLN A 189 0.81 12.47 3.53
#